data_AF-A0A935KJZ5-F1
#
_entry.id   AF-A0A935KJZ5-F1
#
_cell.length_a   1.000
_cell.length_b   1.000
_cell.length_c   1.000
_cell.angle_alpha   90.00
_cell.angle_beta   90.00
_cell.angle_gamma   90.00
#
_symmetry.space_group_name_H-M   'P 1'
#
loop_
_entity.id
_entity.type
_entity.pdbx_description
1 polymer ?
#
loop_
_entity_poly.entity_id
_entity_poly.type
_entity_poly.pdbx_seq_one_letter_code
_entity_poly.pdbx_strand_id
1 'polypeptide(L)'
;MVAGDTSPGNTDGTGAAARFTTPAGITSDGSGNLYVTETGNHLIRKITPAGVVTTLAGSTGKCRRRESMHVLMARLDYCRF
;
A
#
# COMPACT_ATOMS: atom_id res chain seq x y z
N MET A 1 4.57 -2.23 17.93
CA MET A 1 3.58 -2.34 16.84
C MET A 1 4.32 -2.33 15.52
N VAL A 2 3.98 -3.22 14.59
CA VAL A 2 4.73 -3.40 13.32
C VAL A 2 4.43 -2.26 12.33
N ALA A 3 3.16 -1.84 12.22
CA ALA A 3 2.72 -0.66 11.49
C ALA A 3 1.26 -0.33 11.85
N GLY A 4 0.87 0.94 11.83
CA GLY A 4 -0.53 1.33 11.87
C GLY A 4 -1.04 1.93 13.18
N ASP A 5 -1.94 2.89 12.95
CA ASP A 5 -2.95 3.54 13.78
C ASP A 5 -4.31 2.87 14.04
N THR A 6 -5.12 3.33 15.01
CA THR A 6 -6.58 3.14 15.01
C THR A 6 -7.34 4.20 14.20
N SER A 7 -6.66 5.26 13.77
CA SER A 7 -7.19 6.32 12.91
C SER A 7 -7.02 5.95 11.44
N PRO A 8 -8.10 5.97 10.64
CA PRO A 8 -8.01 5.74 9.22
C PRO A 8 -7.24 6.86 8.52
N GLY A 9 -6.53 6.52 7.45
CA GLY A 9 -5.73 7.45 6.64
C GLY A 9 -4.79 6.71 5.70
N ASN A 10 -4.05 7.43 4.87
CA ASN A 10 -3.09 6.87 3.91
C ASN A 10 -1.65 7.36 4.14
N THR A 11 -1.38 7.95 5.30
CA THR A 11 -0.06 8.52 5.61
C THR A 11 1.01 7.43 5.64
N ASP A 12 2.05 7.62 4.84
CA ASP A 12 3.29 6.85 4.92
C ASP A 12 4.07 7.25 6.19
N GLY A 13 4.80 6.30 6.76
CA GLY A 13 5.49 6.52 8.02
C GLY A 13 6.03 5.23 8.63
N THR A 14 6.68 5.34 9.77
CA THR A 14 7.25 4.18 10.48
C THR A 14 6.37 3.80 11.67
N GLY A 15 6.04 2.52 11.81
CA GLY A 15 5.27 2.02 12.94
C GLY A 15 3.88 2.69 13.05
N ALA A 16 3.58 3.27 14.21
CA ALA A 16 2.30 3.94 14.49
C ALA A 16 2.10 5.28 13.77
N ALA A 17 3.15 5.82 13.14
CA ALA A 17 3.00 6.99 12.28
C ALA A 17 2.29 6.65 10.95
N ALA A 18 2.38 5.39 10.50
CA ALA A 18 1.68 4.94 9.31
C ALA A 18 0.18 4.80 9.55
N ARG A 19 -0.63 5.14 8.53
CA ARG A 19 -2.09 5.01 8.56
C ARG A 19 -2.57 4.16 7.40
N PHE A 20 -3.65 3.43 7.64
CA PHE A 20 -4.33 2.60 6.65
C PHE A 20 -5.84 2.87 6.66
N THR A 21 -6.50 2.81 5.52
CA THR A 21 -7.97 2.86 5.36
C THR A 21 -8.44 1.56 4.71
N THR A 22 -9.22 0.79 5.47
CA THR A 22 -9.82 -0.49 5.06
C THR A 22 -8.84 -1.42 4.32
N PRO A 23 -7.78 -1.91 4.99
CA PRO A 23 -6.91 -2.93 4.43
C PRO A 23 -7.72 -4.21 4.17
N ALA A 24 -7.60 -4.78 2.97
CA ALA A 24 -8.39 -5.92 2.52
C ALA A 24 -7.55 -7.19 2.29
N GLY A 25 -6.24 -7.05 2.07
CA GLY A 25 -5.35 -8.18 1.82
C GLY A 25 -3.92 -7.87 2.21
N ILE A 26 -3.17 -8.94 2.52
CA ILE A 26 -1.75 -8.88 2.85
C ILE A 26 -1.01 -10.05 2.21
N THR A 27 0.18 -9.79 1.69
CA THR A 27 1.13 -10.82 1.25
C THR A 27 2.54 -10.46 1.67
N SER A 28 3.48 -11.40 1.60
CA SER A 28 4.88 -11.20 1.97
C SER A 28 5.83 -11.60 0.84
N ASP A 29 6.98 -10.96 0.75
CA ASP A 29 8.08 -11.40 -0.12
C ASP A 29 9.13 -12.23 0.65
N GLY A 30 10.05 -12.85 -0.09
CA GLY A 30 11.15 -13.65 0.48
C GLY A 30 12.17 -12.84 1.30
N SER A 31 12.09 -11.51 1.27
CA SER A 31 12.92 -10.60 2.07
C SER A 31 12.21 -10.13 3.35
N GLY A 32 11.00 -10.63 3.62
CA GLY A 32 10.21 -10.29 4.81
C GLY A 32 9.46 -8.96 4.72
N ASN A 33 9.36 -8.35 3.52
CA ASN A 33 8.49 -7.19 3.36
C ASN A 33 7.04 -7.65 3.23
N LEU A 34 6.11 -6.88 3.81
CA LEU A 34 4.68 -7.08 3.68
C LEU A 34 4.12 -6.11 2.64
N TYR A 35 3.14 -6.58 1.87
CA TYR A 35 2.42 -5.80 0.87
C TYR A 35 0.95 -5.83 1.25
N VAL A 36 0.38 -4.67 1.54
CA VAL A 36 -1.00 -4.49 2.00
C VAL A 36 -1.80 -3.83 0.90
N THR A 37 -2.98 -4.36 0.59
CA THR A 37 -3.94 -3.71 -0.32
C THR A 37 -5.00 -2.97 0.49
N GLU A 38 -5.19 -1.69 0.20
CA GLU A 38 -6.18 -0.82 0.81
C GLU A 38 -7.32 -0.57 -0.16
N THR A 39 -8.50 -1.13 0.09
CA THR A 39 -9.66 -0.96 -0.80
C THR A 39 -10.30 0.42 -0.68
N GLY A 40 -10.16 1.09 0.46
CA GLY A 40 -10.78 2.40 0.72
C GLY A 40 -10.00 3.56 0.11
N ASN A 41 -8.67 3.41 0.03
CA ASN A 41 -7.79 4.39 -0.63
C ASN A 41 -7.33 3.94 -2.02
N HIS A 42 -7.67 2.71 -2.43
CA HIS A 42 -7.20 2.10 -3.68
C HIS A 42 -5.66 2.07 -3.77
N LEU A 43 -4.99 1.77 -2.66
CA LEU A 43 -3.52 1.78 -2.53
C LEU A 43 -2.95 0.37 -2.33
N ILE A 44 -1.71 0.20 -2.76
CA ILE A 44 -0.84 -0.90 -2.37
C ILE A 44 0.29 -0.31 -1.54
N ARG A 45 0.44 -0.78 -0.31
CA ARG A 45 1.44 -0.30 0.66
C ARG A 45 2.48 -1.38 0.89
N LYS A 46 3.75 -0.99 0.95
CA LYS A 46 4.85 -1.86 1.40
C LYS A 46 5.18 -1.57 2.84
N ILE A 47 5.44 -2.60 3.61
CA ILE A 47 5.93 -2.52 4.99
C ILE A 47 7.23 -3.32 5.06
N THR A 48 8.32 -2.67 5.46
CA THR A 48 9.59 -3.38 5.67
C THR A 48 9.61 -4.06 7.04
N PRO A 49 10.52 -5.02 7.29
CA PRO A 49 10.75 -5.57 8.63
C PRO A 49 11.09 -4.50 9.69
N ALA A 50 11.65 -3.36 9.25
CA ALA A 50 11.91 -2.20 10.10
C ALA A 50 10.65 -1.36 10.41
N GLY A 51 9.47 -1.80 9.96
CA GLY A 51 8.19 -1.12 10.17
C GLY A 51 8.00 0.15 9.34
N VAL A 52 8.81 0.34 8.28
CA VAL A 52 8.69 1.48 7.37
C VAL A 52 7.59 1.20 6.35
N VAL A 53 6.58 2.07 6.29
CA VAL A 53 5.46 1.97 5.37
C VAL A 53 5.61 2.98 4.23
N THR A 54 5.50 2.49 3.00
CA THR A 54 5.50 3.33 1.78
C THR A 54 4.39 2.95 0.82
N THR A 55 3.86 3.93 0.08
CA THR A 55 2.91 3.68 -1.00
C THR A 55 3.63 3.23 -2.26
N LEU A 56 3.33 2.02 -2.73
CA LEU A 56 3.92 1.45 -3.95
C LEU A 56 3.10 1.76 -5.19
N ALA A 57 1.77 1.69 -5.09
CA ALA A 57 0.87 1.88 -6.20
C ALA A 57 -0.50 2.34 -5.72
N GLY A 58 -1.30 2.89 -6.65
CA GLY A 58 -2.59 3.49 -6.34
C GLY A 58 -2.52 5.01 -6.23
N SER A 59 -3.66 5.67 -6.34
CA SER A 59 -3.77 7.12 -6.23
C SER A 59 -5.10 7.48 -5.58
N THR A 60 -5.05 8.29 -4.53
CA THR A 60 -6.26 8.90 -3.93
C THR A 60 -6.81 10.06 -4.78
N GLY A 61 -6.29 10.25 -6.01
CA GLY A 61 -6.67 11.32 -6.90
C GLY A 61 -6.15 11.12 -8.33
N LYS A 62 -7.02 10.58 -9.18
CA LYS A 62 -6.93 10.48 -10.65
C LYS A 62 -5.90 9.48 -11.21
N CYS A 63 -6.39 8.74 -12.21
CA CYS A 63 -5.63 7.84 -13.07
C CYS A 63 -4.50 8.60 -13.79
N ARG A 64 -3.27 8.50 -13.30
CA ARG A 64 -2.09 8.93 -14.04
C ARG A 64 -1.60 7.75 -14.88
N ARG A 65 -2.01 7.70 -16.15
CA ARG A 65 -1.30 6.91 -17.16
C ARG A 65 0.09 7.51 -17.30
N ARG A 66 1.15 6.87 -16.78
CA ARG A 66 2.44 6.62 -17.46
C ARG A 66 3.32 5.63 -16.68
N GLU A 67 3.85 4.69 -17.47
CA GLU A 67 5.19 4.07 -17.44
C GLU A 67 5.54 3.00 -16.39
N SER A 68 5.64 1.77 -16.91
CA SER A 68 6.74 0.81 -16.75
C SER A 68 7.30 0.59 -15.34
N MET A 69 6.86 -0.47 -14.66
CA MET A 69 7.80 -1.33 -13.92
C MET A 69 7.18 -2.67 -13.51
N HIS A 70 7.97 -3.72 -13.69
CA HIS A 70 7.76 -5.07 -13.16
C HIS A 70 7.55 -5.06 -11.65
N VAL A 71 6.30 -5.11 -11.18
CA VAL A 71 5.93 -5.76 -9.92
C VAL A 71 4.63 -6.51 -10.16
N LEU A 72 4.56 -7.75 -9.67
CA LEU A 72 3.64 -8.85 -9.96
C LEU A 72 2.10 -8.57 -9.94
N MET A 73 1.63 -7.33 -9.79
CA MET A 73 0.19 -7.03 -9.67
C MET A 73 -0.32 -5.91 -10.61
N ALA A 74 0.38 -5.65 -11.72
CA ALA A 74 -0.08 -4.69 -12.74
C ALA A 74 -1.14 -5.27 -13.74
N ARG A 75 -1.78 -6.41 -13.42
CA ARG A 75 -2.89 -6.98 -14.22
C ARG A 75 -4.28 -6.66 -13.69
N LEU A 76 -4.40 -5.97 -12.56
CA LEU A 76 -5.69 -5.51 -12.05
C LEU A 76 -5.73 -4.00 -12.18
N ASP A 77 -6.42 -3.56 -13.23
CA ASP A 77 -6.73 -2.16 -13.56
C ASP A 77 -7.35 -1.43 -12.37
N TYR A 78 -6.53 -0.90 -11.47
CA TYR A 78 -7.00 -0.02 -10.40
C TYR A 78 -7.40 1.39 -10.91
N CYS A 79 -7.44 1.59 -12.23
CA CYS A 79 -8.06 2.74 -12.90
C CYS A 79 -9.49 2.48 -13.40
N ARG A 80 -10.12 1.34 -13.08
CA ARG A 80 -11.53 1.08 -13.38
C ARG A 80 -12.35 0.98 -12.08
N PHE A 81 -12.71 2.14 -11.53
CA PHE A 81 -14.03 2.45 -10.97
C PHE A 81 -14.19 3.97 -10.89
#